data_AF-A0AA41MXP9-F1
#
_entry.id   AF-A0AA41MXP9-F1
#
_cell.length_a   1.000
_cell.length_b   1.000
_cell.length_c   1.000
_cell.angle_alpha   90.00
_cell.angle_beta   90.00
_cell.angle_gamma   90.00
#
_symmetry.space_group_name_H-M   'P 1'
#
loop_
_entity.id
_entity.type
_entity.pdbx_description
1 polymer ?
#
loop_
_entity_poly.entity_id
_entity_poly.type
_entity_poly.pdbx_seq_one_letter_code
_entity_poly.pdbx_strand_id
1 'polypeptide(L)'
;MDRGITTSAVAASSSSLISLYNYPDMIVISVYKEQFMVMDLTCHLMKYAKCDDIKKVVKQAWEGILGYMEDQVSSCNVNRGTHSSTFDAGYGLALNDHFVKLISLYSN
;
A
#
# COMPACT_ATOMS: atom_id res chain seq x y z
N MET A 1 19.24 11.97 -7.80
CA MET A 1 19.62 10.84 -6.93
C MET A 1 18.84 9.64 -7.39
N ASP A 2 19.50 8.75 -8.12
CA ASP A 2 18.91 7.48 -8.56
C ASP A 2 18.70 6.61 -7.31
N ARG A 3 17.47 6.51 -6.81
CA ARG A 3 17.12 5.58 -5.74
C ARG A 3 16.82 4.22 -6.38
N GLY A 4 17.82 3.68 -7.08
CA GLY A 4 17.70 2.51 -7.93
C GLY A 4 17.06 1.33 -7.21
N ILE A 5 16.16 0.63 -7.89
CA ILE A 5 15.66 -0.67 -7.47
C ILE A 5 16.87 -1.58 -7.29
N THR A 6 17.06 -2.14 -6.09
CA THR A 6 18.20 -3.00 -5.81
C THR A 6 17.98 -4.41 -6.33
N THR A 7 16.72 -4.90 -6.34
CA THR A 7 16.32 -6.18 -6.93
C THR A 7 14.81 -6.22 -7.13
N SER A 8 14.33 -6.87 -8.20
CA SER A 8 12.92 -7.22 -8.37
C SER A 8 12.72 -8.72 -8.57
N ALA A 9 11.59 -9.25 -8.10
CA ALA A 9 11.18 -10.63 -8.31
C ALA A 9 9.70 -10.68 -8.69
N VAL A 10 9.33 -11.61 -9.59
CA VAL A 10 7.93 -11.82 -10.00
C VAL A 10 7.58 -13.29 -9.82
N ALA A 11 6.46 -13.56 -9.17
CA ALA A 11 5.87 -14.89 -9.04
C ALA A 11 4.46 -14.87 -9.64
N ALA A 12 4.09 -15.92 -10.38
CA ALA A 12 2.77 -16.03 -11.01
C ALA A 12 2.09 -17.34 -10.62
N SER A 13 0.77 -17.28 -10.51
CA SER A 13 -0.17 -18.39 -10.29
C SER A 13 -1.31 -18.25 -11.30
N SER A 14 -2.18 -19.26 -11.42
CA SER A 14 -3.31 -19.24 -12.36
C SER A 14 -4.25 -18.05 -12.19
N SER A 15 -4.33 -17.46 -10.99
CA SER A 15 -5.28 -16.38 -10.66
C SER A 15 -4.61 -15.12 -10.12
N SER A 16 -3.28 -15.07 -10.06
CA SER A 16 -2.57 -13.88 -9.54
C SER A 16 -1.13 -13.76 -10.00
N LEU A 17 -0.69 -12.51 -10.14
CA LEU A 17 0.70 -12.14 -10.33
C LEU A 17 1.18 -11.33 -9.12
N ILE A 18 2.38 -11.64 -8.63
CA ILE A 18 3.01 -10.99 -7.48
C ILE A 18 4.32 -10.38 -7.95
N SER A 19 4.51 -9.09 -7.70
CA SER A 19 5.76 -8.36 -7.96
C SER A 19 6.35 -7.88 -6.64
N LEU A 20 7.64 -8.11 -6.44
CA LEU A 20 8.42 -7.60 -5.31
C LEU A 20 9.47 -6.64 -5.83
N TYR A 21 9.56 -5.46 -5.22
CA TYR A 21 10.58 -4.44 -5.49
C TYR A 21 11.31 -4.13 -4.20
N ASN A 22 12.64 -4.28 -4.22
CA ASN A 22 13.50 -4.00 -3.09
C ASN A 22 14.26 -2.70 -3.31
N TYR A 23 14.27 -1.85 -2.29
CA TYR A 23 15.02 -0.60 -2.19
C TYR A 23 15.70 -0.57 -0.81
N PRO A 24 16.78 0.20 -0.62
CA PRO A 24 17.55 0.19 0.62
C PRO A 24 16.72 0.41 1.89
N ASP A 25 15.70 1.27 1.82
CA ASP A 25 14.83 1.62 2.96
C ASP A 25 13.38 1.18 2.76
N MET A 26 13.07 0.43 1.70
CA MET A 26 11.69 0.19 1.28
C MET A 26 11.53 -1.11 0.50
N ILE A 27 10.49 -1.88 0.81
CA ILE A 27 10.05 -3.04 0.05
C ILE A 27 8.61 -2.78 -0.40
N VAL A 28 8.34 -3.03 -1.68
CA VAL A 28 7.00 -2.98 -2.26
C VAL A 28 6.61 -4.36 -2.74
N ILE A 29 5.45 -4.84 -2.33
CA ILE A 29 4.84 -6.08 -2.81
C ILE A 29 3.51 -5.72 -3.46
N SER A 30 3.39 -5.97 -4.77
CA SER A 30 2.16 -5.77 -5.53
C SER A 30 1.56 -7.12 -5.89
N VAL A 31 0.30 -7.34 -5.56
CA VAL A 31 -0.47 -8.54 -5.91
C VAL A 31 -1.59 -8.15 -6.86
N TYR A 32 -1.51 -8.62 -8.10
CA TYR A 32 -2.51 -8.41 -9.14
C TYR A 32 -3.47 -9.60 -9.16
N LYS A 33 -4.77 -9.33 -8.96
CA LYS A 33 -5.88 -10.25 -9.19
C LYS A 33 -6.73 -9.73 -10.37
N GLU A 34 -7.57 -10.60 -10.91
CA GLU A 34 -8.39 -10.27 -12.10
C GLU A 34 -9.29 -9.05 -11.91
N GLN A 35 -9.77 -8.80 -10.68
CA GLN A 35 -10.73 -7.71 -10.38
C GLN A 35 -10.10 -6.53 -9.64
N PHE A 36 -8.99 -6.75 -8.93
CA PHE A 36 -8.36 -5.73 -8.11
C PHE A 36 -6.87 -6.01 -7.93
N MET A 37 -6.11 -4.99 -7.59
CA MET A 37 -4.72 -5.06 -7.19
C MET A 37 -4.59 -4.66 -5.72
N VAL A 38 -3.71 -5.35 -5.00
CA VAL A 38 -3.28 -4.98 -3.65
C VAL A 38 -1.84 -4.51 -3.73
N MET A 39 -1.54 -3.35 -3.17
CA MET A 39 -0.18 -2.84 -3.03
C MET A 39 0.17 -2.72 -1.55
N ASP A 40 1.22 -3.42 -1.14
CA ASP A 40 1.80 -3.41 0.20
C ASP A 40 3.16 -2.71 0.12
N LEU A 41 3.24 -1.55 0.78
CA LEU A 41 4.44 -0.75 0.90
C LEU A 41 4.94 -0.84 2.35
N THR A 42 6.08 -1.49 2.54
CA THR A 42 6.77 -1.54 3.83
C THR A 42 8.04 -0.70 3.75
N CYS A 43 8.19 0.32 4.59
CA CYS A 43 9.36 1.19 4.58
C CYS A 43 9.92 1.44 5.99
N HIS A 44 11.23 1.69 6.02
CA HIS A 44 11.94 2.20 7.17
C HIS A 44 12.06 3.72 7.08
N LEU A 45 11.52 4.43 8.07
CA LEU A 45 11.57 5.88 8.14
C LEU A 45 12.91 6.34 8.73
N MET A 46 13.61 7.20 8.00
CA MET A 46 14.81 7.88 8.52
C MET A 46 14.50 8.82 9.70
N LYS A 47 13.28 9.36 9.74
CA LYS A 47 12.80 10.21 10.83
C LYS A 47 11.61 9.56 11.51
N TYR A 48 11.63 9.60 12.83
CA TYR A 48 10.50 9.20 13.66
C TYR A 48 9.20 9.87 13.21
N ALA A 49 8.12 9.10 13.08
CA ALA A 49 6.79 9.62 12.86
C ALA A 49 5.75 8.77 13.59
N LYS A 50 4.84 9.43 14.32
CA LYS A 50 3.71 8.73 14.94
C LYS A 50 2.75 8.26 13.87
N CYS A 51 2.08 7.15 14.14
CA CYS A 51 1.15 6.58 13.19
C CYS A 51 0.01 7.54 12.80
N ASP A 52 -0.49 8.33 13.75
CA ASP A 52 -1.51 9.34 13.47
C ASP A 52 -1.01 10.47 12.56
N ASP A 53 0.27 10.83 12.66
CA ASP A 53 0.87 11.82 11.77
C ASP A 53 1.06 11.25 10.36
N ILE A 54 1.44 9.98 10.26
CA ILE A 54 1.52 9.26 8.98
C ILE A 54 0.14 9.20 8.32
N LYS A 55 -0.91 8.82 9.06
CA LYS A 55 -2.29 8.80 8.55
C LYS A 55 -2.73 10.15 8.00
N LYS A 56 -2.46 11.24 8.73
CA LYS A 56 -2.79 12.61 8.30
C LYS A 56 -2.07 12.97 7.01
N VAL A 57 -0.77 12.70 6.92
CA VAL A 57 0.02 13.00 5.73
C VAL A 57 -0.45 12.19 4.53
N VAL A 58 -0.72 10.89 4.72
CA VAL A 58 -1.28 10.03 3.66
C VAL A 58 -2.63 10.56 3.22
N LYS A 59 -3.56 10.81 4.15
CA LYS A 59 -4.89 11.36 3.82
C LYS A 59 -4.78 12.65 3.02
N GLN A 60 -3.93 13.59 3.45
CA GLN A 60 -3.72 14.86 2.75
C GLN A 60 -3.07 14.68 1.37
N ALA A 61 -2.11 13.77 1.22
CA ALA A 61 -1.42 13.53 -0.06
C ALA A 61 -2.35 12.96 -1.14
N TRP A 62 -3.42 12.29 -0.73
CA TRP A 62 -4.31 11.55 -1.62
C TRP A 62 -5.76 12.06 -1.64
N GLU A 63 -6.02 13.20 -1.00
CA GLU A 63 -7.32 13.87 -0.99
C GLU A 63 -7.81 14.11 -2.43
N GLY A 64 -8.98 13.56 -2.76
CA GLY A 64 -9.62 13.69 -4.07
C GLY A 64 -9.18 12.67 -5.13
N ILE A 65 -8.16 11.84 -4.86
CA ILE A 65 -7.64 10.82 -5.79
C ILE A 65 -7.86 9.40 -5.24
N LEU A 66 -7.64 9.18 -3.95
CA LEU A 66 -7.90 7.89 -3.29
C LEU A 66 -9.07 7.98 -2.32
N GLY A 67 -9.87 6.91 -2.28
CA GLY A 67 -10.73 6.65 -1.14
C GLY A 67 -9.87 6.38 0.09
N TYR A 68 -10.25 6.95 1.23
CA TYR A 68 -9.58 6.69 2.50
C TYR A 68 -10.60 6.02 3.42
N MET A 69 -10.29 4.81 3.89
CA MET A 69 -11.15 4.05 4.78
C MET A 69 -10.39 3.69 6.06
N GLU A 70 -11.03 3.89 7.21
CA GLU A 70 -10.48 3.53 8.53
C GLU A 70 -11.01 2.20 9.06
N ASP A 71 -12.12 1.70 8.50
CA ASP A 71 -12.71 0.41 8.86
C ASP A 71 -12.18 -0.71 7.95
N GLN A 72 -11.98 -1.91 8.52
CA GLN A 72 -11.47 -3.07 7.79
C GLN A 72 -12.34 -3.39 6.57
N VAL A 73 -11.75 -3.35 5.38
CA VAL A 73 -12.45 -3.69 4.16
C VAL A 73 -12.33 -5.19 3.90
N SER A 74 -13.44 -5.91 4.00
CA SER A 74 -13.53 -7.23 3.37
C SER A 74 -13.41 -7.05 1.85
N SER A 75 -12.53 -7.82 1.20
CA SER A 75 -12.23 -7.71 -0.25
C SER A 75 -13.45 -7.67 -1.18
N CYS A 76 -14.60 -8.18 -0.74
CA CYS A 76 -15.88 -8.11 -1.43
C CYS A 76 -16.52 -6.71 -1.54
N ASN A 77 -16.11 -5.72 -0.73
CA ASN A 77 -16.69 -4.37 -0.72
C ASN A 77 -15.92 -3.35 -1.59
N VAL A 78 -14.77 -3.73 -2.15
CA VAL A 78 -13.91 -2.83 -2.96
C VAL A 78 -14.54 -2.49 -4.31
N ASN A 79 -15.42 -3.34 -4.85
CA ASN A 79 -16.03 -3.18 -6.17
C ASN A 79 -17.14 -2.09 -6.29
N ARG A 80 -17.37 -1.26 -5.27
CA ARG A 80 -18.51 -0.30 -5.25
C ARG A 80 -18.17 1.16 -4.97
N GLY A 81 -16.88 1.52 -4.92
CA GLY A 81 -16.45 2.91 -4.73
C GLY A 81 -16.28 3.67 -6.06
N THR A 82 -16.54 4.98 -6.06
CA THR A 82 -16.24 5.90 -7.20
C THR A 82 -14.75 6.27 -7.31
N HIS A 83 -13.91 5.77 -6.40
CA HIS A 83 -12.48 6.05 -6.36
C HIS A 83 -11.70 4.92 -7.04
N SER A 84 -10.66 5.27 -7.80
CA SER A 84 -9.81 4.30 -8.51
C SER A 84 -8.97 3.44 -7.57
N SER A 85 -8.74 3.89 -6.33
CA SER A 85 -8.08 3.11 -5.30
C SER A 85 -8.48 3.57 -3.90
N THR A 86 -8.43 2.64 -2.94
CA THR A 86 -8.80 2.82 -1.54
C THR A 86 -7.63 2.44 -0.65
N PHE A 87 -7.15 3.39 0.17
CA PHE A 87 -6.19 3.12 1.23
C PHE A 87 -6.90 2.50 2.45
N ASP A 88 -6.40 1.35 2.92
CA ASP A 88 -6.93 0.68 4.11
C ASP A 88 -6.07 1.09 5.33
N ALA A 89 -6.56 2.08 6.07
CA ALA A 89 -5.92 2.54 7.30
C ALA A 89 -6.15 1.59 8.48
N GLY A 90 -6.92 0.51 8.33
CA GLY A 90 -7.14 -0.52 9.34
C GLY A 90 -6.15 -1.70 9.24
N TYR A 91 -5.64 -1.98 8.03
CA TYR A 91 -4.77 -3.13 7.74
C TYR A 91 -3.27 -2.81 7.65
N GLY A 92 -2.89 -1.54 7.83
CA GLY A 92 -1.49 -1.10 7.78
C GLY A 92 -1.22 0.00 8.79
N LEU A 93 -0.87 -0.36 10.02
CA LEU A 93 -0.34 0.59 10.99
C LEU A 93 0.92 0.05 11.64
N ALA A 94 2.01 0.80 11.39
CA ALA A 94 3.32 0.77 12.02
C ALA A 94 3.62 -0.45 12.92
N LEU A 95 4.54 -1.31 12.48
CA LEU A 95 5.13 -2.34 13.36
C LEU A 95 5.88 -1.68 14.53
N ASN A 96 6.43 -0.48 14.31
CA ASN A 96 6.94 0.46 15.30
C ASN A 96 7.14 1.86 14.66
N ASP A 97 7.59 2.84 15.43
CA ASP A 97 7.69 4.26 15.03
C ASP A 97 8.69 4.56 13.86
N HIS A 98 9.46 3.56 13.42
CA HIS A 98 10.34 3.64 12.25
C HIS A 98 9.96 2.67 11.14
N PHE A 99 9.15 1.64 11.40
CA PHE A 99 8.76 0.63 10.41
C PHE A 99 7.28 0.75 10.09
N VAL A 100 6.99 1.29 8.91
CA VAL A 100 5.64 1.61 8.47
C VAL A 100 5.22 0.66 7.37
N LYS A 101 3.98 0.18 7.47
CA LYS A 101 3.33 -0.61 6.44
C LYS A 101 2.09 0.12 5.96
N LEU A 102 1.99 0.35 4.66
CA LEU A 102 0.86 1.01 3.99
C LEU A 102 0.25 0.02 3.00
N ILE A 103 -1.06 -0.23 3.10
CA ILE A 103 -1.77 -1.13 2.20
C ILE A 103 -2.79 -0.32 1.40
N SER A 104 -2.74 -0.45 0.08
CA SER A 104 -3.71 0.16 -0.83
C SER A 104 -4.34 -0.89 -1.73
N LEU A 105 -5.63 -0.77 -1.93
CA LEU A 105 -6.43 -1.58 -2.85
C LEU A 105 -6.75 -0.72 -4.07
N TYR A 106 -6.59 -1.28 -5.26
CA TYR A 106 -6.90 -0.61 -6.53
C TYR A 106 -7.87 -1.50 -7.30
N SER A 107 -8.99 -0.96 -7.77
CA SER A 107 -9.93 -1.68 -8.63
C SER A 107 -10.03 -0.96 -9.97
N ASN A 108 -9.90 -1.70 -11.07
CA ASN A 108 -10.10 -1.17 -12.43
C ASN A 108 -11.58 -1.12 -12.81
#